data_AF-A0A6V8CBM4-F1
#
_entry.id   AF-A0A6V8CBM4-F1
#
_cell.length_a   1.000
_cell.length_b   1.000
_cell.length_c   1.000
_cell.angle_alpha   90.00
_cell.angle_beta   90.00
_cell.angle_gamma   90.00
#
_symmetry.space_group_name_H-M   'P 1'
#
loop_
_entity.id
_entity.type
_entity.pdbx_description
1 polymer ?
#
loop_
_entity_poly.entity_id
_entity_poly.type
_entity_poly.pdbx_seq_one_letter_code
_entity_poly.pdbx_strand_id
1 'polypeptide(L)'
;TKWNFHRYTPGVGVGGHCIPVDPYYMIQRASNVGVPANLITAARAVNRSMPVHVAGVIRDLLYQAEVPAKDARVLLMGWSYKAEVGDPRETP
;
A
#
# COMPACT_ATOMS: atom_id res chain seq x y z
N THR A 1 -23.93 -0.49 -21.44
CA THR A 1 -22.89 0.06 -20.54
C THR A 1 -22.11 -1.07 -19.88
N LYS A 2 -21.39 -1.89 -20.66
CA LYS A 2 -20.72 -3.12 -20.19
C LYS A 2 -19.47 -2.84 -19.34
N TRP A 3 -18.94 -1.62 -19.41
CA TRP A 3 -17.68 -1.24 -18.78
C TRP A 3 -17.85 0.03 -17.96
N ASN A 4 -17.78 -0.12 -16.63
CA ASN A 4 -17.63 0.99 -15.69
C ASN A 4 -16.19 0.95 -15.18
N PHE A 5 -15.34 1.82 -15.71
CA PHE A 5 -13.96 1.95 -15.23
C PHE A 5 -13.94 2.92 -14.06
N HIS A 6 -13.64 2.40 -12.87
CA HIS A 6 -13.26 3.24 -11.75
C HIS A 6 -11.79 3.62 -11.89
N ARG A 7 -11.49 4.91 -11.79
CA ARG A 7 -10.12 5.41 -11.83
C ARG A 7 -9.45 5.12 -10.49
N TYR A 8 -8.37 4.35 -10.53
CA TYR A 8 -7.46 4.16 -9.41
C TYR A 8 -6.12 4.85 -9.74
N THR A 9 -5.46 5.39 -8.72
CA THR A 9 -4.16 6.06 -8.87
C THR A 9 -3.13 5.33 -8.01
N PRO A 10 -1.91 5.08 -8.52
CA PRO A 10 -0.84 4.51 -7.72
C PRO A 10 -0.49 5.37 -6.51
N GLY A 11 0.03 4.76 -5.45
CA GLY A 11 0.48 5.44 -4.23
C GLY A 11 1.48 4.58 -3.45
N VAL A 12 1.90 5.09 -2.28
CA VAL A 12 2.87 4.41 -1.40
C VAL A 12 2.32 3.13 -0.77
N GLY A 13 1.01 2.95 -0.80
CA GLY A 13 0.33 1.72 -0.42
C GLY A 13 -1.16 1.95 -0.31
N VAL A 14 -1.84 1.05 0.41
CA VAL A 14 -3.27 1.15 0.66
C VAL A 14 -3.48 1.07 2.16
N GLY A 15 -4.17 2.08 2.72
CA GLY A 15 -4.49 2.13 4.15
C GLY A 15 -5.99 2.21 4.47
N GLY A 16 -6.31 2.57 5.71
CA GLY A 16 -7.64 2.46 6.29
C GLY A 16 -7.96 1.03 6.74
N HIS A 17 -9.10 0.78 7.37
CA HIS A 17 -9.43 -0.59 7.81
C HIS A 17 -9.87 -1.48 6.64
N CYS A 18 -10.74 -0.97 5.78
CA CYS A 18 -11.54 -1.81 4.89
C CYS A 18 -10.72 -2.60 3.84
N ILE A 19 -9.71 -2.00 3.22
CA ILE A 19 -8.95 -2.66 2.14
C ILE A 19 -7.71 -3.42 2.68
N PRO A 20 -7.03 -2.92 3.73
CA PRO A 20 -5.95 -3.63 4.39
C PRO A 20 -6.38 -4.85 5.19
N VAL A 21 -7.52 -4.78 5.89
CA VAL A 21 -7.94 -5.79 6.86
C VAL A 21 -9.01 -6.72 6.30
N ASP A 22 -10.13 -6.18 5.81
CA ASP A 22 -11.31 -7.00 5.48
C ASP A 22 -11.04 -8.16 4.49
N PRO A 23 -10.17 -8.00 3.47
CA PRO A 23 -9.87 -9.09 2.55
C PRO A 23 -9.29 -10.33 3.23
N TYR A 24 -8.62 -10.19 4.38
CA TYR A 24 -8.09 -11.34 5.11
C TYR A 24 -9.18 -12.24 5.68
N TYR A 25 -10.33 -11.69 6.10
CA TYR A 25 -11.47 -12.52 6.51
C TYR A 25 -11.98 -13.38 5.35
N MET A 26 -12.05 -12.80 4.14
CA MET A 26 -12.45 -13.53 2.94
C MET A 26 -11.40 -14.58 2.55
N ILE A 27 -10.11 -14.22 2.53
CA ILE A 27 -9.02 -15.15 2.24
C ILE A 27 -9.06 -16.35 3.20
N GLN A 28 -9.22 -16.10 4.50
CA GLN A 28 -9.31 -17.14 5.51
C GLN A 28 -10.54 -18.03 5.30
N ARG A 29 -11.72 -17.42 5.10
CA ARG A 29 -12.96 -18.19 4.89
C ARG A 29 -12.89 -19.04 3.61
N ALA A 30 -12.36 -18.48 2.53
CA ALA A 30 -12.20 -19.14 1.25
C ALA A 30 -11.24 -20.34 1.38
N SER A 31 -10.12 -20.17 2.10
CA SER A 31 -9.22 -21.28 2.43
C SER A 31 -9.90 -22.37 3.27
N ASN A 32 -10.71 -22.00 4.27
CA ASN A 32 -11.40 -22.97 5.14
C ASN A 32 -12.40 -23.86 4.40
N VAL A 33 -12.94 -23.40 3.27
CA VAL A 33 -13.89 -24.18 2.44
C VAL A 33 -13.22 -24.83 1.22
N GLY A 34 -11.88 -24.82 1.16
CA GLY A 34 -11.11 -25.45 0.09
C GLY A 34 -11.10 -24.67 -1.24
N VAL A 35 -11.44 -23.38 -1.22
CA VAL A 35 -11.49 -22.52 -2.41
C VAL A 35 -10.60 -21.30 -2.19
N PRO A 36 -9.28 -21.38 -2.40
CA PRO A 36 -8.37 -20.28 -2.08
C PRO A 36 -8.62 -19.03 -2.95
N ALA A 37 -8.67 -17.86 -2.31
CA ALA A 37 -8.92 -16.57 -2.96
C ALA A 37 -7.64 -15.95 -3.57
N ASN A 38 -7.02 -16.66 -4.53
CA ASN A 38 -5.68 -16.36 -5.05
C ASN A 38 -5.50 -14.91 -5.55
N LEU A 39 -6.49 -14.38 -6.29
CA LEU A 39 -6.42 -13.00 -6.82
C LEU A 39 -6.38 -11.97 -5.69
N ILE A 40 -7.20 -12.15 -4.66
CA ILE A 40 -7.27 -11.24 -3.51
C ILE A 40 -5.96 -11.32 -2.72
N THR A 41 -5.45 -12.54 -2.49
CA THR A 41 -4.16 -12.75 -1.83
C THR A 41 -3.01 -12.07 -2.58
N ALA A 42 -2.95 -12.21 -3.91
CA ALA A 42 -1.93 -11.56 -4.73
C ALA A 42 -2.05 -10.03 -4.68
N ALA A 43 -3.26 -9.49 -4.77
CA ALA A 43 -3.49 -8.05 -4.65
C ALA A 43 -3.04 -7.50 -3.28
N ARG A 44 -3.30 -8.23 -2.19
CA ARG A 44 -2.80 -7.88 -0.84
C ARG A 44 -1.27 -7.92 -0.77
N ALA A 45 -0.64 -8.92 -1.36
CA ALA A 45 0.82 -9.03 -1.38
C ALA A 45 1.47 -7.85 -2.12
N VAL A 46 0.90 -7.44 -3.26
CA VAL A 46 1.34 -6.24 -4.00
C VAL A 46 1.15 -4.98 -3.15
N ASN A 47 -0.05 -4.76 -2.59
CA ASN A 47 -0.32 -3.55 -1.82
C ASN A 47 0.57 -3.44 -0.57
N ARG A 48 0.87 -4.56 0.10
CA ARG A 48 1.72 -4.61 1.29
C ARG A 48 3.20 -4.37 0.97
N SER A 49 3.65 -4.61 -0.26
CA SER A 49 5.05 -4.39 -0.65
C SER A 49 5.34 -2.94 -1.07
N MET A 50 4.31 -2.14 -1.37
CA MET A 50 4.48 -0.78 -1.89
C MET A 50 5.27 0.16 -0.97
N PRO A 51 5.10 0.15 0.37
CA PRO A 51 5.89 1.04 1.23
C PRO A 51 7.39 0.77 1.13
N VAL A 52 7.77 -0.51 1.11
CA VAL A 52 9.17 -0.94 0.96
C VAL A 52 9.69 -0.60 -0.44
N HIS A 53 8.87 -0.79 -1.47
CA HIS A 53 9.21 -0.43 -2.83
C HIS A 53 9.50 1.08 -2.96
N VAL A 54 8.61 1.94 -2.45
CA VAL A 54 8.79 3.40 -2.48
C VAL A 54 9.98 3.84 -1.64
N ALA A 55 10.21 3.22 -0.46
CA ALA A 55 11.42 3.48 0.32
C ALA A 55 12.70 3.13 -0.47
N GLY A 56 12.68 2.04 -1.24
CA GLY A 56 13.75 1.68 -2.17
C GLY A 56 13.98 2.74 -3.26
N VAL A 57 12.91 3.24 -3.88
CA VAL A 57 12.98 4.34 -4.86
C VAL A 57 13.59 5.59 -4.24
N ILE A 58 13.19 5.98 -3.03
CA ILE A 58 13.76 7.14 -2.33
C ILE A 58 15.25 6.94 -2.06
N ARG A 59 15.66 5.75 -1.61
CA ARG A 59 17.07 5.41 -1.40
C ARG A 59 17.88 5.55 -2.69
N ASP A 60 17.35 5.03 -3.80
CA ASP A 60 18.03 5.07 -5.09
C ASP A 60 18.15 6.52 -5.61
N LEU A 61 17.15 7.37 -5.36
CA LEU A 61 17.20 8.81 -5.65
C LEU A 61 18.24 9.55 -4.79
N LEU A 62 18.34 9.24 -3.49
CA LEU A 62 19.36 9.82 -2.61
C LEU A 62 20.77 9.44 -3.09
N TYR A 63 20.95 8.19 -3.51
CA TYR A 63 22.22 7.72 -4.08
C TYR A 63 22.59 8.46 -5.36
N GLN A 64 21.63 8.63 -6.29
CA GLN A 64 21.84 9.38 -7.53
C GLN A 64 22.13 10.87 -7.28
N ALA A 65 21.60 11.44 -6.20
CA ALA A 65 21.86 12.80 -5.78
C ALA A 65 23.15 12.96 -4.96
N GLU A 66 23.94 11.89 -4.80
CA GLU A 66 25.17 11.86 -3.99
C GLU A 66 24.96 12.29 -2.53
N VAL A 67 23.76 12.08 -1.98
CA VAL A 67 23.44 12.37 -0.59
C VAL A 67 23.67 11.10 0.25
N PRO A 68 24.70 11.06 1.12
CA PRO A 68 24.91 9.91 1.98
C PRO A 68 23.72 9.72 2.92
N ALA A 69 23.27 8.48 3.11
CA ALA A 69 22.11 8.17 3.95
C ALA A 69 22.22 8.71 5.39
N LYS A 70 23.44 8.77 5.94
CA LYS A 70 23.72 9.32 7.28
C LYS A 70 23.52 10.84 7.38
N ASP A 71 23.62 11.54 6.25
CA ASP A 71 23.51 13.00 6.17
C ASP A 71 22.13 13.43 5.66
N ALA A 72 21.33 12.47 5.13
CA ALA A 72 20.00 12.71 4.62
C ALA A 72 19.03 13.13 5.74
N ARG A 73 18.22 14.16 5.46
CA ARG A 73 17.08 14.56 6.29
C ARG A 73 15.80 14.27 5.52
N VAL A 74 14.90 13.49 6.11
CA VAL A 74 13.63 13.11 5.49
C VAL A 74 12.49 13.86 6.17
N LEU A 75 11.70 14.59 5.38
CA LEU A 75 10.46 15.21 5.82
C LEU A 75 9.28 14.39 5.29
N LEU A 76 8.45 13.87 6.18
CA LEU A 76 7.18 13.24 5.83
C LEU A 76 6.07 14.29 5.85
N MET A 77 5.46 14.55 4.70
CA MET A 77 4.34 15.48 4.57
C MET A 77 3.04 14.69 4.36
N GLY A 78 2.20 14.69 5.40
CA GLY A 78 0.99 13.87 5.45
C GLY A 78 1.22 12.55 6.17
N TRP A 79 0.23 12.15 6.98
CA TRP A 79 0.29 10.92 7.79
C TRP A 79 -1.01 10.10 7.74
N SER A 80 -2.10 10.65 7.20
CA SER A 80 -3.34 9.91 7.03
C SER A 80 -3.29 9.04 5.78
N TYR A 81 -4.02 7.91 5.78
CA TYR A 81 -4.05 7.00 4.62
C TYR A 81 -4.77 7.57 3.39
N LYS A 82 -5.48 8.69 3.53
CA LYS A 82 -6.13 9.43 2.44
C LYS A 82 -6.18 10.93 2.75
N ALA A 83 -6.35 11.73 1.71
CA ALA A 83 -6.52 13.17 1.80
C ALA A 83 -7.78 13.55 2.60
N GLU A 84 -7.77 14.77 3.15
CA GLU A 84 -8.91 15.40 3.83
C GLU A 84 -9.48 14.62 5.04
N VAL A 85 -8.68 13.74 5.66
CA VAL A 85 -9.04 13.09 6.93
C VAL A 85 -7.84 13.01 7.86
N GLY A 86 -8.09 12.99 9.17
CA GLY A 86 -7.08 12.81 10.22
C GLY A 86 -6.94 11.38 10.72
N ASP A 87 -7.38 10.37 9.96
CA ASP A 87 -7.40 8.97 10.39
C ASP A 87 -6.08 8.26 10.03
N PRO A 88 -5.27 7.83 11.02
CA PRO A 88 -3.98 7.21 10.78
C PRO A 88 -4.04 5.68 10.67
N ARG A 89 -5.21 5.06 10.85
CA ARG A 89 -5.33 3.59 10.91
C ARG A 89 -4.82 2.95 9.61
N GLU A 90 -3.94 1.97 9.77
CA GLU A 90 -3.32 1.23 8.66
C GLU A 90 -2.66 2.15 7.62
N THR A 91 -2.13 3.31 8.02
CA THR A 91 -1.38 4.17 7.08
C THR A 91 -0.16 3.39 6.54
N PRO A 92 -0.02 3.29 5.20
CA PRO A 92 1.07 2.55 4.57
C PRO A 92 2.45 3.19 4.76
#